data_AF-A0A833E196-F1
#
_entry.id   AF-A0A833E196-F1
#
_cell.length_a   1.000
_cell.length_b   1.000
_cell.length_c   1.000
_cell.angle_alpha   90.00
_cell.angle_beta   90.00
_cell.angle_gamma   90.00
#
_symmetry.space_group_name_H-M   'P 1'
#
loop_
_entity.id
_entity.type
_entity.pdbx_description
1 polymer ?
#
loop_
_entity_poly.entity_id
_entity_poly.type
_entity_poly.pdbx_seq_one_letter_code
_entity_poly.pdbx_strand_id
1 'polypeptide(L)'
;VLCIKERIPFIETPGKGYVQDIQWLLREFGPFVSVPADVPFVKASDFWLIEKAFNEKTSLTGVLPLSLVPKDLNPVVYKGYAIVGLNAVAEEAERFFKLSNPLLALNVNTPEELKLAERVANLIRAPR
;
A
#
# COMPACT_ATOMS: atom_id res chain seq x y z
N VAL A 1 4.68 -10.65 -17.22
CA VAL A 1 4.07 -10.00 -16.04
C VAL A 1 2.81 -9.27 -16.49
N LEU A 2 1.73 -9.28 -15.70
CA LEU A 2 0.42 -8.68 -16.05
C LEU A 2 0.54 -7.23 -16.54
N CYS A 3 1.40 -6.41 -15.92
CA CYS A 3 1.63 -5.03 -16.33
C CYS A 3 2.05 -4.87 -17.81
N ILE A 4 2.88 -5.78 -18.34
CA ILE A 4 3.26 -5.76 -19.77
C ILE A 4 2.06 -6.09 -20.65
N LYS A 5 1.27 -7.09 -20.25
CA LYS A 5 0.07 -7.51 -20.99
C LYS A 5 -0.98 -6.39 -21.04
N GLU A 6 -1.18 -5.71 -19.91
CA GLU A 6 -2.12 -4.59 -19.76
C GLU A 6 -1.53 -3.24 -20.22
N ARG A 7 -0.30 -3.23 -20.75
CA ARG A 7 0.41 -2.03 -21.24
C ARG A 7 0.48 -0.90 -20.20
N ILE A 8 0.68 -1.26 -18.94
CA ILE A 8 0.93 -0.31 -17.86
C ILE A 8 2.33 0.30 -18.07
N PRO A 9 2.49 1.63 -18.07
CA PRO A 9 3.80 2.28 -18.20
C PRO A 9 4.77 1.87 -17.10
N PHE A 10 6.06 1.83 -17.44
CA PHE A 10 7.14 1.59 -16.49
C PHE A 10 7.98 2.85 -16.34
N ILE A 11 8.36 3.15 -15.10
CA ILE A 11 9.30 4.21 -14.76
C ILE A 11 10.48 3.52 -14.07
N GLU A 12 11.68 3.73 -14.58
CA GLU A 12 12.91 3.27 -13.95
C GLU A 12 13.47 4.43 -13.12
N THR A 13 13.57 4.23 -11.81
CA THR A 13 14.14 5.20 -10.88
C THR A 13 15.66 5.02 -10.80
N PRO A 14 16.41 5.97 -10.20
CA PRO A 14 17.86 5.82 -10.03
C PRO A 14 18.31 4.60 -9.21
N GLY A 15 17.39 3.94 -8.48
CA GLY A 15 17.66 2.69 -7.76
C GLY A 15 18.58 2.89 -6.55
N LYS A 16 18.63 4.10 -5.98
CA LYS A 16 19.52 4.42 -4.85
C LYS A 16 18.93 4.09 -3.49
N GLY A 17 17.74 3.48 -3.48
CA GLY A 17 16.97 3.13 -2.29
C GLY A 17 15.56 3.70 -2.35
N TYR A 18 14.64 3.05 -1.63
CA TYR A 18 13.22 3.38 -1.65
C TYR A 18 12.94 4.86 -1.38
N VAL A 19 13.55 5.42 -0.32
CA VAL A 19 13.32 6.82 0.06
C VAL A 19 13.81 7.78 -1.03
N GLN A 20 14.99 7.53 -1.58
CA GLN A 20 15.58 8.35 -2.64
C GLN A 20 14.76 8.27 -3.93
N ASP A 21 14.24 7.09 -4.26
CA ASP A 21 13.43 6.88 -5.45
C ASP A 21 12.06 7.53 -5.33
N ILE A 22 11.42 7.46 -4.15
CA ILE A 22 10.16 8.17 -3.88
C ILE A 22 10.35 9.70 -3.97
N GLN A 23 11.44 10.23 -3.41
CA GLN A 23 11.76 11.65 -3.53
C GLN A 23 12.07 12.06 -4.98
N TRP A 24 12.72 11.19 -5.76
CA TRP A 24 12.95 11.42 -7.17
C TRP A 24 11.63 11.44 -7.95
N LEU A 25 10.75 10.45 -7.74
CA LEU A 25 9.41 10.42 -8.35
C LEU A 25 8.59 11.67 -8.01
N LEU A 26 8.63 12.12 -6.75
CA LEU A 26 7.90 13.31 -6.32
C LEU A 26 8.37 14.57 -7.07
N ARG A 27 9.69 14.72 -7.28
CA ARG A 27 10.25 15.86 -8.03
C ARG A 27 9.92 15.82 -9.52
N GLU A 28 9.94 14.64 -10.13
CA GLU A 28 9.73 14.48 -11.57
C GLU A 28 8.25 14.51 -11.97
N PHE A 29 7.37 13.95 -11.13
CA PHE A 29 5.96 13.73 -11.48
C PHE A 29 4.97 14.51 -10.60
N GLY A 30 5.46 15.21 -9.56
CA GLY A 30 4.61 15.84 -8.57
C GLY A 30 3.99 14.84 -7.58
N PRO A 31 3.03 15.28 -6.75
CA PRO A 31 2.38 14.45 -5.73
C PRO A 31 1.68 13.22 -6.31
N PHE A 32 1.78 12.08 -5.63
CA PHE A 32 1.25 10.79 -6.14
C PHE A 32 0.79 9.83 -5.05
N VAL A 33 0.00 8.83 -5.45
CA VAL A 33 -0.37 7.69 -4.61
C VAL A 33 0.53 6.50 -4.94
N SER A 34 1.02 5.82 -3.91
CA SER A 34 1.92 4.68 -4.02
C SER A 34 1.41 3.49 -3.22
N VAL A 35 1.68 2.29 -3.74
CA VAL A 35 1.47 1.02 -3.03
C VAL A 35 2.66 0.10 -3.37
N PRO A 36 3.20 -0.65 -2.41
CA PRO A 36 4.20 -1.65 -2.71
C PRO A 36 3.54 -2.89 -3.36
N ALA A 37 4.30 -3.60 -4.17
CA ALA A 37 3.79 -4.74 -4.94
C ALA A 37 3.47 -5.99 -4.09
N ASP A 38 3.93 -6.02 -2.84
CA ASP A 38 3.75 -7.11 -1.88
C ASP A 38 2.43 -7.02 -1.09
N VAL A 39 1.54 -6.07 -1.40
CA VAL A 39 0.21 -5.92 -0.78
C VAL A 39 -0.89 -6.37 -1.76
N PRO A 40 -1.20 -7.68 -1.83
CA PRO A 40 -2.03 -8.25 -2.90
C PRO A 40 -3.52 -7.93 -2.80
N PHE A 41 -4.01 -7.45 -1.66
CA PHE A 41 -5.44 -7.26 -1.38
C PHE A 41 -5.89 -5.80 -1.34
N VAL A 42 -5.09 -4.90 -1.89
CA VAL A 42 -5.51 -3.52 -2.14
C VAL A 42 -6.67 -3.48 -3.14
N LYS A 43 -7.66 -2.62 -2.88
CA LYS A 43 -8.86 -2.47 -3.72
C LYS A 43 -8.96 -1.06 -4.28
N ALA A 44 -9.68 -0.91 -5.39
CA ALA A 44 -10.00 0.40 -5.95
C ALA A 44 -10.65 1.35 -4.92
N SER A 45 -11.47 0.82 -4.00
CA SER A 45 -12.05 1.61 -2.91
C SER A 45 -11.00 2.17 -1.94
N ASP A 46 -9.90 1.46 -1.71
CA ASP A 46 -8.83 1.92 -0.81
C ASP A 46 -8.09 3.11 -1.44
N PHE A 47 -7.79 3.03 -2.74
CA PHE A 47 -7.23 4.14 -3.52
C PHE A 47 -8.17 5.35 -3.52
N TRP A 48 -9.45 5.13 -3.81
CA TRP A 48 -10.45 6.21 -3.85
C TRP A 48 -10.55 6.95 -2.50
N LEU A 49 -10.49 6.22 -1.38
CA LEU A 49 -10.53 6.83 -0.04
C LEU A 49 -9.33 7.74 0.21
N ILE A 50 -8.13 7.30 -0.19
CA ILE A 50 -6.92 8.12 -0.06
C ILE A 50 -6.97 9.32 -1.01
N GLU A 51 -7.28 9.10 -2.29
CA GLU A 51 -7.34 10.15 -3.30
C GLU A 51 -8.30 11.26 -2.87
N LYS A 52 -9.50 10.90 -2.39
CA LYS A 52 -10.48 11.85 -1.87
C LYS A 52 -9.98 12.66 -0.68
N ALA A 53 -9.10 12.09 0.13
CA ALA A 53 -8.55 12.75 1.32
C ALA A 53 -7.25 13.51 1.04
N PHE A 54 -6.63 13.29 -0.12
CA PHE A 54 -5.33 13.81 -0.48
C PHE A 54 -5.47 15.20 -1.09
N ASN A 55 -4.80 16.18 -0.47
CA ASN A 55 -4.81 17.58 -0.92
C ASN A 55 -3.56 17.94 -1.73
N GLU A 56 -2.79 16.94 -2.16
CA GLU A 56 -1.51 17.07 -2.90
C GLU A 56 -0.40 17.85 -2.17
N LYS A 57 -0.62 18.21 -0.90
CA LYS A 57 0.33 18.97 -0.08
C LYS A 57 0.83 18.20 1.13
N THR A 58 -0.09 17.51 1.80
CA THR A 58 0.18 16.71 3.00
C THR A 58 0.19 15.24 2.62
N SER A 59 1.33 14.58 2.85
CA SER A 59 1.47 13.13 2.72
C SER A 59 0.48 12.42 3.65
N LEU A 60 -0.15 11.37 3.11
CA LEU A 60 -1.03 10.48 3.85
C LEU A 60 -0.38 9.12 3.98
N THR A 61 -0.05 8.72 5.19
CA THR A 61 0.38 7.34 5.47
C THR A 61 -0.85 6.50 5.76
N GLY A 62 -1.15 5.52 4.91
CA GLY A 62 -2.21 4.57 5.15
C GLY A 62 -1.90 3.70 6.37
N VAL A 63 -2.83 3.65 7.31
CA VAL A 63 -2.68 2.88 8.53
C VAL A 63 -3.94 2.10 8.89
N LEU A 64 -3.77 1.00 9.61
CA LEU A 64 -4.86 0.27 10.26
C LEU A 64 -4.76 0.38 11.78
N PRO A 65 -5.88 0.59 12.49
CA PRO A 65 -5.95 0.29 13.91
C PRO A 65 -5.54 -1.16 14.17
N LEU A 66 -4.73 -1.42 15.21
CA LEU A 66 -4.29 -2.77 15.56
C LEU A 66 -5.45 -3.73 15.83
N SER A 67 -6.61 -3.21 16.24
CA SER A 67 -7.83 -4.00 16.45
C SER A 67 -8.41 -4.62 15.18
N LEU A 68 -8.04 -4.11 14.00
CA LEU A 68 -8.47 -4.65 12.70
C LEU A 68 -7.45 -5.64 12.11
N VAL A 69 -6.26 -5.74 12.70
CA VAL A 69 -5.21 -6.63 12.21
C VAL A 69 -5.46 -8.05 12.72
N PRO A 70 -5.56 -9.05 11.83
CA PRO A 70 -5.60 -10.45 12.23
C PRO A 70 -4.37 -10.81 13.09
N LYS A 71 -4.59 -11.52 14.21
CA LYS A 71 -3.53 -11.85 15.19
C LYS A 71 -2.38 -12.69 14.62
N ASP A 72 -2.64 -13.40 13.53
CA ASP A 72 -1.68 -14.27 12.87
C ASP A 72 -0.75 -13.50 11.91
N LEU A 73 -0.96 -12.18 11.77
CA LEU A 73 -0.10 -11.28 11.01
C LEU A 73 0.81 -10.48 11.95
N ASN A 74 2.02 -10.22 11.47
CA ASN A 74 3.00 -9.40 12.17
C ASN A 74 3.30 -8.13 11.35
N PRO A 75 2.35 -7.18 11.25
CA PRO A 75 2.59 -5.98 10.48
C PRO A 75 3.66 -5.11 11.15
N VAL A 76 4.27 -4.23 10.37
CA VAL A 76 5.12 -3.17 10.93
C VAL A 76 4.23 -2.20 11.71
N VAL A 77 4.50 -2.06 13.01
CA VAL A 77 3.76 -1.17 13.91
C VAL A 77 4.52 0.12 14.14
N TYR A 78 3.86 1.25 13.93
CA TYR A 78 4.40 2.57 14.20
C TYR A 78 3.35 3.46 14.89
N LYS A 79 3.74 4.09 16.01
CA LYS A 79 2.87 4.96 16.84
C LYS A 79 1.49 4.34 17.16
N GLY A 80 1.44 3.03 17.41
CA GLY A 80 0.21 2.32 17.77
C GLY A 80 -0.71 1.92 16.61
N TYR A 81 -0.22 2.03 15.37
CA TYR A 81 -0.95 1.60 14.16
C TYR A 81 -0.12 0.63 13.33
N ALA A 82 -0.78 -0.25 12.59
CA ALA A 82 -0.13 -1.04 11.55
C ALA A 82 0.01 -0.19 10.28
N ILE A 83 1.22 -0.14 9.71
CA ILE A 83 1.49 0.52 8.43
C ILE A 83 1.16 -0.46 7.31
N VAL A 84 0.41 -0.01 6.30
CA VAL A 84 -0.11 -0.90 5.24
C VAL A 84 0.46 -0.63 3.84
N GLY A 85 1.44 0.26 3.72
CA GLY A 85 2.16 0.53 2.47
C GLY A 85 1.41 1.39 1.44
N LEU A 86 0.08 1.52 1.54
CA LEU A 86 -0.69 2.43 0.70
C LEU A 86 -0.55 3.88 1.20
N ASN A 87 0.13 4.74 0.43
CA ASN A 87 0.46 6.11 0.84
C ASN A 87 0.12 7.12 -0.25
N ALA A 88 -0.23 8.35 0.14
CA ALA A 88 -0.12 9.52 -0.73
C ALA A 88 1.12 10.34 -0.33
N VAL A 89 1.91 10.75 -1.31
CA VAL A 89 3.23 11.36 -1.12
C VAL A 89 3.20 12.80 -1.63
N ALA A 90 3.55 13.74 -0.76
CA ALA A 90 3.65 15.19 -1.01
C ALA A 90 4.72 15.84 -0.11
N GLU A 91 5.03 17.11 -0.35
CA GLU A 91 6.22 17.77 0.22
C GLU A 91 6.03 18.44 1.60
N GLU A 92 4.83 18.94 1.92
CA GLU A 92 4.70 19.95 3.00
C GLU A 92 4.63 19.34 4.42
N ALA A 93 3.95 18.21 4.59
CA ALA A 93 3.74 17.58 5.90
C ALA A 93 3.36 16.10 5.77
N GLU A 94 3.22 15.39 6.89
CA GLU A 94 2.69 14.02 6.94
C GLU A 94 1.60 13.86 8.00
N ARG A 95 0.61 13.00 7.73
CA ARG A 95 -0.35 12.53 8.74
C ARG A 95 -0.81 11.10 8.46
N PHE A 96 -1.27 10.43 9.50
CA PHE A 96 -1.90 9.11 9.35
C PHE A 96 -3.31 9.22 8.77
N PHE A 97 -3.63 8.29 7.89
CA PHE A 97 -4.94 8.12 7.30
C PHE A 97 -5.44 6.69 7.58
N LYS A 98 -6.49 6.59 8.39
CA LYS A 98 -7.04 5.30 8.83
C LYS A 98 -7.85 4.66 7.71
N LEU A 99 -7.42 3.49 7.26
CA LEU A 99 -8.17 2.63 6.35
C LEU A 99 -8.99 1.61 7.14
N SER A 100 -9.86 0.89 6.43
CA SER A 100 -10.77 -0.07 7.04
C SER A 100 -10.67 -1.48 6.46
N ASN A 101 -9.94 -1.67 5.35
CA ASN A 101 -9.73 -2.98 4.75
C ASN A 101 -8.65 -3.75 5.55
N PRO A 102 -9.01 -4.75 6.37
CA PRO A 102 -8.04 -5.44 7.24
C PRO A 102 -7.01 -6.26 6.45
N LEU A 103 -7.33 -6.62 5.21
CA LEU A 103 -6.43 -7.38 4.34
C LEU A 103 -5.22 -6.56 3.87
N LEU A 104 -5.25 -5.23 4.05
CA LEU A 104 -4.09 -4.37 3.79
C LEU A 104 -2.95 -4.61 4.80
N ALA A 105 -3.19 -5.28 5.92
CA ALA A 105 -2.14 -5.67 6.86
C ALA A 105 -1.28 -6.86 6.38
N LEU A 106 -1.68 -7.53 5.28
CA LEU A 106 -0.99 -8.70 4.75
C LEU A 106 -0.03 -8.28 3.63
N ASN A 107 1.23 -8.09 4.00
CA ASN A 107 2.36 -7.97 3.10
C ASN A 107 2.99 -9.36 2.89
N VAL A 108 3.30 -9.74 1.65
CA VAL A 108 3.88 -11.05 1.34
C VAL A 108 5.40 -10.96 1.24
N ASN A 109 6.09 -11.25 2.34
CA ASN A 109 7.54 -11.25 2.45
C ASN A 109 8.12 -12.63 2.85
N THR A 110 7.26 -13.55 3.30
CA THR A 110 7.62 -14.90 3.75
C THR A 110 6.79 -15.99 3.06
N PRO A 111 7.28 -17.24 3.00
CA PRO A 111 6.49 -18.38 2.49
C PRO A 111 5.18 -18.60 3.26
N GLU A 112 5.15 -18.32 4.56
CA GLU A 112 3.98 -18.45 5.41
C GLU A 112 2.90 -17.41 5.04
N GLU A 113 3.31 -16.16 4.82
CA GLU A 113 2.43 -15.10 4.32
C GLU A 113 1.91 -15.40 2.93
N LEU A 114 2.74 -15.99 2.04
CA LEU A 114 2.29 -16.42 0.71
C LEU A 114 1.20 -17.50 0.82
N LYS A 115 1.38 -18.53 1.63
CA LYS A 115 0.36 -19.57 1.88
C LYS A 115 -0.94 -18.96 2.44
N LEU A 116 -0.83 -17.95 3.30
CA LEU A 116 -2.00 -17.25 3.81
C LEU A 116 -2.69 -16.44 2.72
N ALA A 117 -1.94 -15.69 1.91
CA ALA A 117 -2.48 -14.92 0.79
C ALA A 117 -3.17 -15.82 -0.23
N GLU A 118 -2.60 -16.97 -0.57
CA GLU A 118 -3.24 -17.94 -1.48
C GLU A 118 -4.57 -18.45 -0.92
N ARG A 119 -4.63 -18.79 0.38
CA ARG A 119 -5.88 -19.20 1.04
C ARG A 119 -6.93 -18.09 0.97
N VAL A 120 -6.57 -16.85 1.29
CA VAL A 120 -7.48 -15.70 1.23
C VAL A 120 -7.95 -15.46 -0.21
N ALA A 121 -7.05 -15.50 -1.19
CA ALA A 121 -7.38 -15.33 -2.60
C ALA A 121 -8.36 -16.39 -3.10
N ASN A 122 -8.20 -17.65 -2.69
CA ASN A 122 -9.12 -18.73 -3.01
C ASN A 122 -10.50 -18.53 -2.38
N LEU A 123 -10.57 -18.05 -1.14
CA LEU A 123 -11.84 -17.72 -0.47
C LEU A 123 -12.58 -16.57 -1.17
N ILE A 124 -11.86 -15.57 -1.67
CA ILE A 124 -12.44 -14.43 -2.39
C ILE A 124 -12.94 -14.84 -3.79
N ARG A 125 -12.23 -15.75 -4.46
CA ARG A 125 -12.56 -16.22 -5.82
C ARG A 125 -13.62 -17.33 -5.83
N ALA A 126 -13.87 -17.99 -4.71
CA ALA A 126 -14.88 -19.03 -4.63
C ALA A 126 -16.24 -18.46 -5.06
N PRO A 127 -16.98 -19.14 -5.96
CA PRO A 127 -18.32 -18.72 -6.31
C PRO A 127 -19.17 -18.70 -5.03
N ARG A 128 -19.93 -17.61 -4.85
CA ARG A 128 -20.94 -17.52 -3.79
C ARG A 128 -22.08 -18.49 -4.05
#